data_AF-A0A836SHJ0-F1
#
_entry.id   AF-A0A836SHJ0-F1
#
_cell.length_a   1.000
_cell.length_b   1.000
_cell.length_c   1.000
_cell.angle_alpha   90.00
_cell.angle_beta   90.00
_cell.angle_gamma   90.00
#
_symmetry.space_group_name_H-M   'P 1'
#
loop_
_entity.id
_entity.type
_entity.pdbx_description
1 polymer ?
#
loop_
_entity_poly.entity_id
_entity_poly.type
_entity_poly.pdbx_seq_one_letter_code
_entity_poly.pdbx_strand_id
1 'polypeptide(L)'
;MIRMKWFILKKNMKIVIKPIMVCPMKNWLLGIINIIAMIGDMLIRFYAGQPEVLEPQDFNGIVLIDELDLHLHPKWQRQLPKLLSTVFPKVQFIASTHSVIPFLGAPENSVFLKVSRSQVQGITINRINIDISNLLPNTLLTSPLFDLEGKDIKQDNNRRLTDVRTEETYDEIKLNDEIRASLKAFEASRDDFPDDLFEIEPKK
;
A
#
# COMPACT_ATOMS: atom_id res chain seq x y z
N MET A 1 14.19 -8.44 -6.13
CA MET A 1 14.34 -9.92 -6.08
C MET A 1 13.60 -10.40 -4.85
N ILE A 2 12.37 -10.92 -5.01
CA ILE A 2 11.55 -11.39 -3.87
C ILE A 2 12.30 -12.52 -3.16
N ARG A 3 12.55 -12.36 -1.87
CA ARG A 3 13.39 -13.28 -1.08
C ARG A 3 12.55 -14.07 -0.07
N MET A 4 11.58 -14.84 -0.56
CA MET A 4 10.72 -15.62 0.34
C MET A 4 11.47 -16.75 1.06
N LYS A 5 11.15 -16.91 2.36
CA LYS A 5 11.64 -18.01 3.20
C LYS A 5 10.41 -18.73 3.75
N TRP A 6 10.27 -20.03 3.54
CA TRP A 6 9.05 -20.76 3.93
C TRP A 6 9.26 -21.65 5.17
N PHE A 7 8.16 -21.98 5.89
CA PHE A 7 8.19 -22.77 7.13
C PHE A 7 7.05 -23.83 7.20
N ILE A 8 7.24 -24.99 6.58
CA ILE A 8 6.27 -26.08 6.70
C ILE A 8 6.45 -26.79 8.06
N LEU A 9 5.48 -26.62 8.97
CA LEU A 9 5.42 -27.34 10.25
C LEU A 9 4.90 -28.77 10.02
N LYS A 10 5.80 -29.77 10.04
CA LYS A 10 5.41 -31.17 10.26
C LYS A 10 5.19 -31.41 11.76
N LYS A 11 4.34 -32.39 12.10
CA LYS A 11 4.19 -32.95 13.46
C LYS A 11 5.52 -33.36 14.12
N ASN A 12 6.61 -33.48 13.36
CA ASN A 12 7.99 -33.53 13.85
C ASN A 12 8.79 -32.35 13.30
N MET A 13 9.26 -31.52 14.24
CA MET A 13 9.93 -30.24 14.10
C MET A 13 11.23 -30.30 13.26
N LYS A 14 11.11 -30.20 11.93
CA LYS A 14 12.25 -29.92 11.04
C LYS A 14 11.99 -28.63 10.26
N ILE A 15 12.76 -27.60 10.63
CA ILE A 15 12.78 -26.31 9.94
C ILE A 15 13.64 -26.46 8.69
N VAL A 16 13.03 -26.40 7.51
CA VAL A 16 13.75 -26.48 6.22
C VAL A 16 13.65 -25.16 5.49
N ILE A 17 14.70 -24.34 5.58
CA ILE A 17 14.83 -23.07 4.87
C ILE A 17 15.44 -23.37 3.50
N LYS A 18 14.66 -23.23 2.42
CA LYS A 18 15.17 -23.32 1.05
C LYS A 18 14.78 -22.11 0.21
N PRO A 19 15.73 -21.46 -0.50
CA PRO A 19 15.45 -20.35 -1.40
C PRO A 19 14.50 -20.78 -2.54
N ILE A 20 13.75 -19.84 -3.09
CA ILE A 20 12.91 -20.05 -4.27
C ILE A 20 13.78 -20.40 -5.47
N MET A 21 13.29 -21.34 -6.28
CA MET A 21 13.86 -21.64 -7.59
C MET A 21 13.54 -20.48 -8.55
N VAL A 22 14.57 -19.74 -8.96
CA VAL A 22 14.43 -18.68 -9.97
C VAL A 22 14.25 -19.35 -11.33
N CYS A 23 13.05 -19.27 -11.90
CA CYS A 23 12.75 -19.85 -13.22
C CYS A 23 13.07 -18.82 -14.33
N PRO A 24 14.01 -19.08 -15.25
CA PRO A 24 14.40 -18.12 -16.27
C PRO A 24 13.38 -18.11 -17.42
N MET A 25 12.34 -17.28 -17.33
CA MET A 25 11.32 -17.09 -18.38
C MET A 25 11.47 -15.70 -19.00
N LYS A 26 11.85 -15.65 -20.28
CA LYS A 26 12.60 -14.52 -20.85
C LYS A 26 11.78 -13.35 -21.44
N ASN A 27 10.45 -13.24 -21.33
CA ASN A 27 9.72 -12.13 -22.01
C ASN A 27 8.26 -11.82 -21.57
N TRP A 28 7.84 -12.04 -20.32
CA TRP A 28 6.42 -11.83 -19.92
C TRP A 28 6.29 -10.80 -18.77
N LEU A 29 5.10 -10.22 -18.58
CA LEU A 29 4.80 -9.22 -17.53
C LEU A 29 5.28 -9.69 -16.15
N LEU A 30 6.35 -9.04 -15.65
CA LEU A 30 7.15 -9.42 -14.48
C LEU A 30 6.31 -9.71 -13.21
N GLY A 31 5.22 -8.97 -13.00
CA GLY A 31 4.38 -9.10 -11.80
C GLY A 31 3.55 -10.39 -11.75
N ILE A 32 2.92 -10.79 -12.87
CA ILE A 32 2.08 -12.01 -12.90
C ILE A 32 2.95 -13.25 -12.74
N ILE A 33 4.14 -13.26 -13.36
CA ILE A 33 5.09 -14.37 -13.24
C ILE A 33 5.52 -14.55 -11.80
N ASN A 34 5.81 -13.46 -11.08
CA ASN A 34 6.21 -13.55 -9.67
C ASN A 34 5.13 -14.20 -8.81
N ILE A 35 3.86 -13.86 -9.02
CA ILE A 35 2.73 -14.49 -8.32
C ILE A 35 2.64 -15.97 -8.66
N ILE A 36 2.66 -16.33 -9.95
CA ILE A 36 2.56 -17.73 -10.40
C ILE A 36 3.74 -18.54 -9.87
N ALA A 37 4.96 -18.00 -9.91
CA ALA A 37 6.16 -18.66 -9.40
C ALA A 37 6.06 -18.86 -7.88
N MET A 38 5.59 -17.87 -7.13
CA MET A 38 5.34 -17.98 -5.69
C MET A 38 4.30 -19.06 -5.38
N ILE A 39 3.15 -19.03 -6.04
CA ILE A 39 2.07 -19.99 -5.80
C ILE A 39 2.51 -21.39 -6.23
N GLY A 40 3.19 -21.51 -7.36
CA GLY A 40 3.74 -22.78 -7.84
C GLY A 40 4.76 -23.38 -6.88
N ASP A 41 5.74 -22.60 -6.42
CA ASP A 41 6.72 -23.04 -5.41
C ASP A 41 6.03 -23.45 -4.10
N MET A 42 5.01 -22.71 -3.68
CA MET A 42 4.19 -23.04 -2.50
C MET A 42 3.49 -24.39 -2.67
N LEU A 43 2.78 -24.60 -3.77
CA LEU A 43 2.07 -25.85 -4.05
C LEU A 43 3.02 -27.04 -4.11
N ILE A 44 4.13 -26.93 -4.82
CA ILE A 44 5.15 -28.00 -4.92
C ILE A 44 5.63 -28.40 -3.52
N ARG A 45 5.90 -27.41 -2.64
CA ARG A 45 6.35 -27.69 -1.27
C ARG A 45 5.25 -28.28 -0.40
N PHE A 46 4.01 -27.82 -0.55
CA PHE A 46 2.88 -28.39 0.17
C PHE A 46 2.64 -29.85 -0.21
N TYR A 47 2.61 -30.19 -1.50
CA TYR A 47 2.48 -31.57 -1.95
C TYR A 47 3.68 -32.44 -1.53
N ALA A 48 4.90 -31.89 -1.53
CA ALA A 48 6.07 -32.63 -1.02
C ALA A 48 6.01 -32.86 0.51
N GLY A 49 5.40 -31.94 1.26
CA GLY A 49 5.28 -32.00 2.72
C GLY A 49 4.09 -32.85 3.19
N GLN A 50 2.98 -32.81 2.46
CA GLN A 50 1.67 -33.39 2.75
C GLN A 50 1.14 -34.09 1.48
N PRO A 51 1.74 -35.22 1.07
CA PRO A 51 1.37 -35.90 -0.18
C PRO A 51 -0.06 -36.47 -0.16
N GLU A 52 -0.61 -36.71 1.04
CA GLU A 52 -1.98 -37.21 1.26
C GLU A 52 -3.06 -36.15 0.98
N VAL A 53 -2.68 -34.86 0.96
CA VAL A 53 -3.63 -33.74 0.81
C VAL A 53 -3.73 -33.36 -0.67
N LEU A 54 -4.93 -33.47 -1.22
CA LEU A 54 -5.20 -33.17 -2.63
C LEU A 54 -5.72 -31.74 -2.83
N GLU A 55 -6.55 -31.25 -1.91
CA GLU A 55 -7.20 -29.94 -2.04
C GLU A 55 -6.40 -28.82 -1.36
N PRO A 56 -6.27 -27.64 -2.00
CA PRO A 56 -5.58 -26.49 -1.42
C PRO A 56 -6.09 -26.06 -0.04
N GLN A 57 -7.38 -26.28 0.20
CA GLN A 57 -8.08 -25.85 1.41
C GLN A 57 -7.65 -26.64 2.66
N ASP A 58 -7.13 -27.85 2.45
CA ASP A 58 -6.76 -28.77 3.51
C ASP A 58 -5.28 -28.72 3.88
N PHE A 59 -4.46 -27.98 3.12
CA PHE A 59 -3.07 -27.78 3.48
C PHE A 59 -2.96 -27.00 4.78
N ASN A 60 -2.11 -27.49 5.69
CA ASN A 60 -1.81 -26.83 6.95
C ASN A 60 -0.35 -26.37 6.95
N GLY A 61 -0.05 -25.19 7.49
CA GLY A 61 1.34 -24.76 7.61
C GLY A 61 1.52 -23.28 7.90
N ILE A 62 2.78 -22.87 7.97
CA ILE A 62 3.15 -21.47 8.12
C ILE A 62 3.98 -21.04 6.91
N VAL A 63 3.70 -19.84 6.43
CA VAL A 63 4.29 -19.31 5.22
C VAL A 63 4.87 -17.95 5.55
N LEU A 64 6.18 -17.77 5.34
CA LEU A 64 6.81 -16.47 5.45
C LEU A 64 7.05 -15.92 4.05
N ILE A 65 6.50 -14.74 3.77
CA ILE A 65 6.69 -14.04 2.50
C ILE A 65 7.48 -12.78 2.80
N ASP A 66 8.63 -12.63 2.14
CA ASP A 66 9.40 -11.41 2.22
C ASP A 66 9.02 -10.51 1.04
N GLU A 67 8.81 -9.22 1.28
CA GLU A 67 8.45 -8.21 0.27
C GLU A 67 7.26 -8.64 -0.60
N LEU A 68 6.11 -8.92 0.04
CA LEU A 68 4.88 -9.38 -0.63
C LEU A 68 4.44 -8.50 -1.80
N ASP A 69 4.78 -7.21 -1.75
CA ASP A 69 4.41 -6.19 -2.71
C ASP A 69 5.36 -6.05 -3.92
N LEU A 70 6.54 -6.66 -3.88
CA LEU A 70 7.60 -6.39 -4.86
C LEU A 70 7.20 -6.75 -6.29
N HIS A 71 7.34 -5.78 -7.22
CA HIS A 71 7.02 -5.91 -8.65
C HIS A 71 5.56 -6.28 -8.97
N LEU A 72 4.65 -6.25 -8.00
CA LEU A 72 3.22 -6.46 -8.23
C LEU A 72 2.53 -5.14 -8.57
N HIS A 73 1.56 -5.21 -9.49
CA HIS A 73 0.67 -4.07 -9.72
C HIS A 73 -0.15 -3.79 -8.44
N PRO A 74 -0.39 -2.52 -8.04
CA PRO A 74 -1.09 -2.18 -6.79
C PRO A 74 -2.43 -2.89 -6.60
N LYS A 75 -3.19 -3.09 -7.69
CA LYS A 75 -4.42 -3.90 -7.68
C LYS A 75 -4.19 -5.31 -7.11
N TRP A 76 -3.13 -5.99 -7.55
CA TRP A 76 -2.77 -7.32 -7.07
C TRP A 76 -2.19 -7.28 -5.67
N GLN A 77 -1.40 -6.26 -5.32
CA GLN A 77 -0.93 -6.07 -3.93
C GLN A 77 -2.09 -6.04 -2.94
N ARG A 78 -3.20 -5.38 -3.31
CA ARG A 78 -4.43 -5.34 -2.51
C ARG A 78 -5.19 -6.66 -2.52
N GLN A 79 -5.32 -7.35 -3.65
CA GLN A 79 -6.18 -8.55 -3.71
C GLN A 79 -5.50 -9.80 -3.14
N LEU A 80 -4.17 -9.88 -3.21
CA LEU A 80 -3.42 -11.08 -2.94
C LEU A 80 -3.49 -11.58 -1.48
N PRO A 81 -3.42 -10.73 -0.43
CA PRO A 81 -3.57 -11.19 0.96
C PRO A 81 -4.90 -11.91 1.22
N LYS A 82 -6.00 -11.34 0.70
CA LYS A 82 -7.32 -11.95 0.79
C LYS A 82 -7.40 -13.26 0.02
N LEU A 83 -6.90 -13.29 -1.23
CA LEU A 83 -6.90 -14.48 -2.07
C LEU A 83 -6.13 -15.64 -1.42
N LEU A 84 -4.93 -15.39 -0.89
CA LEU A 84 -4.13 -16.41 -0.20
C LEU A 84 -4.89 -16.99 1.01
N SER A 85 -5.51 -16.13 1.80
CA SER A 85 -6.28 -16.54 2.99
C SER A 85 -7.55 -17.31 2.64
N THR A 86 -8.17 -17.01 1.48
CA THR A 86 -9.35 -17.72 0.99
C THR A 86 -9.01 -19.09 0.38
N VAL A 87 -7.91 -19.18 -0.37
CA VAL A 87 -7.50 -20.44 -1.03
C VAL A 87 -6.88 -21.41 -0.01
N PHE A 88 -6.15 -20.90 0.98
CA PHE A 88 -5.46 -21.69 2.00
C PHE A 88 -5.93 -21.29 3.42
N PRO A 89 -7.15 -21.62 3.81
CA PRO A 89 -7.76 -21.18 5.08
C PRO A 89 -7.05 -21.74 6.32
N LYS A 90 -6.36 -22.88 6.21
CA LYS A 90 -5.62 -23.51 7.33
C LYS A 90 -4.12 -23.18 7.33
N VAL A 91 -3.69 -22.25 6.47
CA VAL A 91 -2.30 -21.80 6.37
C VAL A 91 -2.16 -20.41 7.00
N GLN A 92 -1.18 -20.26 7.88
CA GLN A 92 -0.85 -18.96 8.46
C GLN A 92 0.19 -18.25 7.59
N PHE A 93 -0.18 -17.10 7.02
CA PHE A 93 0.73 -16.24 6.26
C PHE A 93 1.32 -15.15 7.16
N ILE A 94 2.65 -15.03 7.14
CA ILE A 94 3.41 -13.96 7.78
C ILE A 94 4.17 -13.25 6.67
N ALA A 95 3.74 -12.04 6.32
CA ALA A 95 4.33 -11.30 5.22
C ALA A 95 5.05 -10.03 5.72
N SER A 96 6.20 -9.72 5.15
CA SER A 96 6.82 -8.40 5.24
C SER A 96 6.42 -7.58 4.00
N THR A 97 6.31 -6.26 4.18
CA THR A 97 6.04 -5.34 3.08
C THR A 97 6.55 -3.95 3.42
N HIS A 98 6.93 -3.20 2.39
CA HIS A 98 7.24 -1.76 2.48
C HIS A 98 6.08 -0.89 1.98
N SER A 99 5.01 -1.50 1.48
CA SER A 99 3.86 -0.81 0.90
C SER A 99 2.66 -0.85 1.83
N VAL A 100 1.86 0.22 1.75
CA VAL A 100 0.58 0.35 2.47
C VAL A 100 -0.54 -0.43 1.77
N ILE A 101 -0.39 -0.73 0.49
CA ILE A 101 -1.46 -1.29 -0.35
C ILE A 101 -1.88 -2.71 0.08
N PRO A 102 -0.96 -3.62 0.45
CA PRO A 102 -1.35 -4.93 0.99
C PRO A 102 -2.15 -4.83 2.30
N PHE A 103 -1.91 -3.81 3.14
CA PHE A 103 -2.65 -3.63 4.39
C PHE A 103 -4.14 -3.39 4.13
N LEU A 104 -4.49 -2.60 3.10
CA LEU A 104 -5.88 -2.33 2.69
C LEU A 104 -6.63 -3.57 2.19
N GLY A 105 -5.89 -4.62 1.84
CA GLY A 105 -6.41 -5.87 1.32
C GLY A 105 -6.40 -7.02 2.31
N ALA A 106 -5.90 -6.77 3.53
CA ALA A 106 -5.72 -7.78 4.54
C ALA A 106 -7.08 -8.24 5.11
N PRO A 107 -7.26 -9.54 5.40
CA PRO A 107 -8.45 -10.06 6.07
C PRO A 107 -8.69 -9.41 7.45
N GLU A 108 -9.94 -9.41 7.93
CA GLU A 108 -10.35 -8.78 9.20
C GLU A 108 -9.56 -9.28 10.42
N ASN A 109 -9.18 -10.57 10.44
CA ASN A 109 -8.43 -11.18 11.55
C ASN A 109 -6.90 -11.02 11.44
N SER A 110 -6.41 -10.09 10.64
CA SER A 110 -4.97 -9.90 10.41
C SER A 110 -4.31 -9.17 11.57
N VAL A 111 -3.08 -9.57 11.90
CA VAL A 111 -2.26 -8.91 12.92
C VAL A 111 -1.15 -8.13 12.25
N PHE A 112 -1.06 -6.84 12.57
CA PHE A 112 -0.04 -5.95 12.02
C PHE A 112 1.06 -5.67 13.05
N LEU A 113 2.30 -5.83 12.62
CA LEU A 113 3.49 -5.64 13.43
C LEU A 113 4.37 -4.60 12.75
N LYS A 114 4.66 -3.49 13.44
CA LYS A 114 5.68 -2.54 13.02
C LYS A 114 7.02 -2.97 13.59
N VAL A 115 7.97 -3.20 12.69
CA VAL A 115 9.35 -3.52 13.05
C VAL A 115 10.16 -2.24 12.91
N SER A 116 10.67 -1.72 14.01
CA SER A 116 11.55 -0.55 14.04
C SER A 116 12.94 -0.99 14.50
N ARG A 117 13.97 -0.47 13.82
CA ARG A 117 15.36 -0.75 14.19
C ARG A 117 16.01 0.54 14.72
N SER A 118 16.42 0.51 15.98
CA SER A 118 17.19 1.58 16.61
C SER A 118 18.61 1.11 16.89
N GLN A 119 19.61 1.98 16.67
CA GLN A 119 21.01 1.65 16.97
C GLN A 119 21.26 1.43 18.47
N VAL A 120 20.40 1.99 19.33
CA VAL A 120 20.55 1.95 20.80
C VAL A 120 19.77 0.80 21.43
N GLN A 121 18.56 0.52 20.95
CA GLN A 121 17.66 -0.50 21.52
C GLN A 121 17.58 -1.81 20.71
N GLY A 122 18.22 -1.88 19.54
CA GLY A 122 18.14 -3.05 18.67
C GLY A 122 16.85 -3.08 17.83
N ILE A 123 16.26 -4.27 17.66
CA ILE A 123 15.04 -4.49 16.87
C ILE A 123 13.85 -4.48 17.84
N THR A 124 12.96 -3.50 17.70
CA THR A 124 11.73 -3.38 18.48
C THR A 124 10.54 -3.76 17.61
N ILE A 125 9.63 -4.56 18.16
CA ILE A 125 8.40 -4.99 17.48
C ILE A 125 7.21 -4.41 18.24
N ASN A 126 6.45 -3.54 17.59
CA ASN A 126 5.23 -2.95 18.13
C ASN A 126 4.01 -3.52 17.41
N ARG A 127 3.08 -4.12 18.17
CA ARG A 127 1.80 -4.56 17.62
C ARG A 127 0.89 -3.36 17.44
N ILE A 128 0.34 -3.24 16.25
CA ILE A 128 -0.56 -2.16 15.88
C ILE A 128 -1.96 -2.73 15.84
N ASN A 129 -2.80 -2.29 16.78
CA ASN A 129 -4.21 -2.66 16.85
C ASN A 129 -5.04 -1.58 16.14
N ILE A 130 -4.98 -1.58 14.82
CA ILE A 130 -5.75 -0.67 13.98
C ILE A 130 -6.88 -1.46 13.33
N ASP A 131 -8.10 -0.96 13.47
CA ASP A 131 -9.21 -1.43 12.65
C ASP A 131 -9.07 -0.81 11.25
N ILE A 132 -8.65 -1.63 10.28
CA ILE A 132 -8.38 -1.19 8.91
C ILE A 132 -9.67 -1.08 8.09
N SER A 133 -10.77 -1.69 8.54
CA SER A 133 -12.01 -1.81 7.77
C SER A 133 -12.55 -0.46 7.28
N ASN A 134 -12.38 0.58 8.09
CA ASN A 134 -12.91 1.93 7.83
C ASN A 134 -11.82 2.97 7.55
N LEU A 135 -10.56 2.57 7.39
CA LEU A 135 -9.48 3.52 7.17
C LEU A 135 -9.26 3.85 5.69
N LEU A 136 -9.14 5.14 5.43
CA LEU A 136 -8.73 5.63 4.14
C LEU A 136 -7.23 5.38 3.92
N PRO A 137 -6.79 5.12 2.68
CA PRO A 137 -5.38 4.94 2.35
C PRO A 137 -4.49 6.11 2.82
N ASN A 138 -4.99 7.34 2.71
CA ASN A 138 -4.27 8.55 3.12
C ASN A 138 -4.02 8.59 4.63
N THR A 139 -4.97 8.09 5.43
CA THR A 139 -4.83 8.00 6.87
C THR A 139 -3.77 6.97 7.25
N LEU A 140 -3.69 5.85 6.52
CA LEU A 140 -2.62 4.87 6.75
C LEU A 140 -1.24 5.42 6.37
N LEU A 141 -1.14 6.14 5.25
CA LEU A 141 0.10 6.77 4.79
C LEU A 141 0.63 7.82 5.78
N THR A 142 -0.25 8.67 6.30
CA THR A 142 0.09 9.72 7.28
C THR A 142 0.20 9.19 8.71
N SER A 143 -0.06 7.89 8.93
CA SER A 143 -0.02 7.30 10.26
C SER A 143 1.41 7.05 10.74
N PRO A 144 1.61 6.88 12.06
CA PRO A 144 2.88 6.45 12.63
C PRO A 144 3.35 5.07 12.17
N LEU A 145 2.58 4.35 11.33
CA LEU A 145 2.98 3.06 10.77
C LEU A 145 4.12 3.20 9.76
N PHE A 146 4.10 4.26 8.94
CA PHE A 146 5.02 4.43 7.82
C PHE A 146 6.08 5.52 8.01
N ASP A 147 6.11 6.17 9.18
CA ASP A 147 7.07 7.25 9.51
C ASP A 147 7.14 8.34 8.42
N LEU A 148 6.06 8.52 7.65
CA LEU A 148 5.93 9.58 6.66
C LEU A 148 5.36 10.80 7.37
N GLU A 149 6.24 11.65 7.89
CA GLU A 149 5.82 12.90 8.49
C GLU A 149 5.40 13.90 7.39
N GLY A 150 4.59 14.90 7.73
CA GLY A 150 4.04 15.87 6.75
C GLY A 150 5.08 16.67 5.95
N LYS A 151 6.38 16.56 6.27
CA LYS A 151 7.48 17.07 5.43
C LYS A 151 7.85 16.13 4.29
N ASP A 152 7.72 14.81 4.48
CA ASP A 152 8.09 13.76 3.51
C ASP A 152 7.00 13.52 2.45
N ILE A 153 5.76 13.92 2.73
CA ILE A 153 4.62 13.79 1.80
C ILE A 153 4.55 14.99 0.83
N LYS A 154 5.48 15.94 0.91
CA LYS A 154 5.53 17.06 -0.02
C LYS A 154 6.09 16.61 -1.37
N GLN A 155 5.46 17.04 -2.45
CA GLN A 155 6.00 16.83 -3.78
C GLN A 155 7.23 17.73 -3.98
N ASP A 156 8.39 17.14 -4.22
CA ASP A 156 9.67 17.87 -4.37
C ASP A 156 9.66 18.89 -5.53
N ASN A 157 8.84 18.64 -6.55
CA ASN A 157 8.69 19.54 -7.70
C ASN A 157 7.87 20.79 -7.38
N ASN A 158 7.14 20.81 -6.25
CA ASN A 158 6.27 21.92 -5.91
C ASN A 158 7.08 23.05 -5.24
N ARG A 159 7.70 23.91 -6.05
CA ARG A 159 8.51 25.05 -5.59
C ARG A 159 7.68 26.16 -4.92
N ARG A 160 6.35 26.20 -5.10
CA ARG A 160 5.45 27.19 -4.48
C ARG A 160 4.08 26.55 -4.20
N LEU A 161 3.69 26.45 -2.93
CA LEU A 161 2.36 25.94 -2.52
C LEU A 161 1.17 26.66 -3.20
N THR A 162 1.38 27.85 -3.76
CA THR A 162 0.36 28.66 -4.45
C THR A 162 -0.06 28.12 -5.82
N ASP A 163 0.62 27.12 -6.39
CA ASP A 163 0.31 26.55 -7.72
C ASP A 163 -0.55 25.27 -7.65
N VAL A 164 -1.04 24.89 -6.47
CA VAL A 164 -1.99 23.76 -6.36
C VAL A 164 -3.33 24.20 -6.94
N ARG A 165 -3.63 23.69 -8.14
CA ARG A 165 -4.92 23.83 -8.81
C ARG A 165 -5.92 22.87 -8.19
N THR A 166 -7.04 23.39 -7.71
CA THR A 166 -8.13 22.63 -7.09
C THR A 166 -9.34 22.49 -8.01
N GLU A 167 -9.24 22.99 -9.24
CA GLU A 167 -10.31 22.98 -10.23
C GLU A 167 -10.49 21.59 -10.84
N GLU A 168 -11.74 21.18 -11.03
CA GLU A 168 -12.08 19.85 -11.57
C GLU A 168 -12.28 19.91 -13.10
N THR A 169 -12.62 21.08 -13.65
CA THR A 169 -12.96 21.27 -15.06
C THR A 169 -12.11 22.36 -15.73
N TYR A 170 -11.86 22.22 -17.03
CA TYR A 170 -11.07 23.20 -17.81
C TYR A 170 -11.68 24.61 -17.82
N ASP A 171 -13.00 24.73 -17.83
CA ASP A 171 -13.69 26.01 -17.81
C ASP A 171 -13.48 26.76 -16.47
N GLU A 172 -13.44 26.03 -15.35
CA GLU A 172 -13.13 26.59 -14.03
C GLU A 172 -11.69 27.10 -13.95
N ILE A 173 -10.75 26.36 -14.55
CA ILE A 173 -9.36 26.79 -14.66
C ILE A 173 -9.25 28.12 -15.40
N LYS A 174 -9.93 28.25 -16.53
CA LYS A 174 -9.91 29.46 -17.35
C LYS A 174 -10.50 30.66 -16.59
N LEU A 175 -11.64 30.45 -15.92
CA LEU A 175 -12.28 31.48 -15.11
C LEU A 175 -11.38 31.92 -13.94
N ASN A 176 -10.76 30.98 -13.22
CA ASN A 176 -9.87 31.30 -12.11
C ASN A 176 -8.59 32.01 -12.56
N ASP A 177 -8.06 31.66 -13.74
CA ASP A 177 -6.92 32.38 -14.33
C ASP A 177 -7.31 33.82 -14.70
N GLU A 178 -8.51 34.03 -15.26
CA GLU A 178 -9.06 35.36 -15.55
C GLU A 178 -9.27 36.19 -14.27
N ILE A 179 -9.84 35.61 -13.22
CA ILE A 179 -10.02 36.26 -11.91
C ILE A 179 -8.67 36.59 -11.26
N ARG A 180 -7.70 35.68 -11.33
CA ARG A 180 -6.34 35.96 -10.80
C ARG A 180 -5.65 37.07 -11.58
N ALA A 181 -5.88 37.15 -12.89
CA ALA A 181 -5.33 38.22 -13.72
C ALA A 181 -5.99 39.58 -13.39
N SER A 182 -7.31 39.61 -13.18
CA SER A 182 -8.03 40.83 -12.81
C SER A 182 -7.65 41.31 -11.41
N LEU A 183 -7.54 40.41 -10.43
CA LEU A 183 -7.08 40.73 -9.07
C LEU A 183 -5.65 41.30 -9.07
N LYS A 184 -4.73 40.73 -9.87
CA LYS A 184 -3.37 41.27 -10.01
C LYS A 184 -3.34 42.66 -10.66
N ALA A 185 -4.20 42.90 -11.66
CA ALA A 185 -4.33 44.20 -12.29
C ALA A 185 -4.87 45.24 -11.32
N PHE A 186 -5.83 44.85 -10.48
CA PHE A 186 -6.43 45.66 -9.43
C PHE A 186 -5.44 45.98 -8.28
N GLU A 187 -4.72 44.97 -7.77
CA GLU A 187 -3.67 45.18 -6.76
C GLU A 187 -2.56 46.13 -7.26
N ALA A 188 -2.27 46.10 -8.56
CA ALA A 188 -1.28 46.98 -9.19
C ALA A 188 -1.78 48.41 -9.39
N SER A 189 -3.09 48.63 -9.55
CA SER A 189 -3.66 49.98 -9.72
C SER A 189 -3.78 50.75 -8.39
N ARG A 190 -3.69 50.06 -7.23
CA ARG A 190 -3.90 50.65 -5.89
C ARG A 190 -5.24 51.36 -5.74
N ASP A 191 -6.21 51.02 -6.58
CA ASP A 191 -7.58 51.51 -6.44
C ASP A 191 -8.25 50.82 -5.24
N ASP A 192 -9.06 51.57 -4.50
CA ASP A 192 -9.93 50.97 -3.49
C ASP A 192 -11.05 50.18 -4.17
N PHE A 193 -11.51 49.11 -3.51
CA PHE A 193 -12.64 48.34 -4.04
C PHE A 193 -13.85 49.28 -4.14
N PRO A 194 -14.60 49.25 -5.25
CA PRO A 194 -15.75 50.14 -5.39
C PRO A 194 -16.79 49.80 -4.30
N ASP A 195 -17.31 50.86 -3.65
CA ASP A 195 -18.16 50.74 -2.45
C ASP A 195 -19.47 49.97 -2.70
N ASP A 196 -19.91 49.90 -3.96
CA ASP A 196 -21.10 49.19 -4.43
C ASP A 196 -21.00 47.66 -4.28
N LEU A 197 -19.79 47.10 -4.21
CA LEU A 197 -19.57 45.66 -4.03
C LEU A 197 -20.02 45.16 -2.65
N PHE A 198 -20.12 46.07 -1.67
CA PHE A 198 -20.53 45.79 -0.29
C PHE A 198 -21.97 46.24 0.01
N GLU A 199 -22.65 46.84 -0.97
CA GLU A 199 -24.07 47.16 -0.85
C GLU A 199 -24.89 45.87 -1.02
N ILE A 200 -25.35 45.32 0.11
CA ILE A 200 -26.32 44.22 0.10
C ILE A 200 -27.62 44.80 -0.46
N GLU A 201 -27.93 44.52 -1.72
CA GLU A 201 -29.26 44.85 -2.26
C GLU A 201 -30.32 44.22 -1.34
N PRO A 202 -31.29 45.00 -0.82
CA PRO A 202 -32.38 44.44 -0.06
C PRO A 202 -33.18 43.53 -0.99
N LYS A 203 -33.07 42.21 -0.77
CA LYS A 203 -33.90 41.21 -1.45
C LYS A 203 -35.36 41.65 -1.37
N LYS A 204 -35.96 41.95 -2.52
CA LYS A 204 -37.41 42.08 -2.68
C LYS A 204 -38.09 40.73 -2.50
#